data_AF-A0A5P1UVW5-F1
#
_entry.id   AF-A0A5P1UVW5-F1
#
_cell.length_a   1.000
_cell.length_b   1.000
_cell.length_c   1.000
_cell.angle_alpha   90.00
_cell.angle_beta   90.00
_cell.angle_gamma   90.00
#
_symmetry.space_group_name_H-M   'P 1'
#
loop_
_entity.id
_entity.type
_entity.pdbx_description
1 polymer ?
#
loop_
_entity_poly.entity_id
_entity_poly.type
_entity_poly.pdbx_seq_one_letter_code
_entity_poly.pdbx_strand_id
1 'polypeptide(L)'
;MPAYQFTAIDASGKQHKGVLEGDSARQIRQQLRDKAWTPIAVDAVEQKDKQQQRSWFRKGFSAYDLALMTRQLSVLVAAGIPLEEALRAVSKQSEKSHVQNLLISVRSKVLEGHSLAQGMQQSGRFPELYIATVAAGERSGHLDLILDQLSDYTENRFAMQKKIQGAMIYPIILMLMSFAIVMGLMTYVVPEIVKTFEQSKEALPWITVALMKASAFIKQTWVAMLIIGFIAVVLFTRFLRTTAGHYAFDRLTLRLPLFGKLSRGINAARFASTLSILTRSGVPLVEALRIGAEVSNNWVIRDAITVAMERVTEGGNLATQLERCGYFPPMMVQMIRSGEASGELDRMLDRASTMQDREVTTFISTLLALLEPLMLIFMAAIVLVIVIAVMLPIINMNNMI
;
A
#
# COMPACT_ATOMS: atom_id res chain seq x y z
N MET A 1 -18.40 -25.23 -12.54
CA MET A 1 -19.80 -24.88 -12.23
C MET A 1 -19.87 -23.39 -11.97
N PRO A 2 -20.82 -22.63 -12.54
CA PRO A 2 -20.90 -21.19 -12.33
C PRO A 2 -21.19 -20.81 -10.88
N ALA A 3 -20.63 -19.68 -10.45
CA ALA A 3 -20.84 -19.12 -9.13
C ALA A 3 -22.02 -18.13 -9.14
N TYR A 4 -22.88 -18.20 -8.12
CA TYR A 4 -24.01 -17.30 -7.96
C TYR A 4 -23.92 -16.57 -6.62
N GLN A 5 -24.02 -15.25 -6.66
CA GLN A 5 -24.18 -14.43 -5.47
C GLN A 5 -25.63 -14.47 -5.02
N PHE A 6 -25.85 -14.84 -3.76
CA PHE A 6 -27.17 -14.88 -3.16
C PHE A 6 -27.30 -13.90 -2.01
N THR A 7 -28.53 -13.43 -1.84
CA THR A 7 -29.01 -12.77 -0.63
C THR A 7 -30.23 -13.54 -0.17
N ALA A 8 -30.21 -14.07 1.04
CA ALA A 8 -31.31 -14.82 1.62
C ALA A 8 -31.59 -14.34 3.05
N ILE A 9 -32.80 -14.59 3.54
CA ILE A 9 -33.17 -14.32 4.93
C ILE A 9 -33.41 -15.64 5.64
N ASP A 10 -32.90 -15.78 6.86
CA ASP A 10 -33.21 -16.93 7.72
C ASP A 10 -34.56 -16.76 8.44
N ALA A 11 -35.01 -17.80 9.13
CA ALA A 11 -36.27 -17.77 9.90
C ALA A 11 -36.30 -16.71 11.01
N SER A 12 -35.15 -16.16 11.42
CA SER A 12 -35.02 -15.08 12.41
C SER A 12 -35.04 -13.67 11.81
N GLY A 13 -35.19 -13.55 10.48
CA GLY A 13 -35.17 -12.28 9.77
C GLY A 13 -33.77 -11.74 9.48
N LYS A 14 -32.70 -12.48 9.80
CA LYS A 14 -31.33 -12.05 9.57
C LYS A 14 -30.96 -12.28 8.10
N GLN A 15 -30.44 -11.24 7.47
CA GLN A 15 -30.01 -11.28 6.08
C GLN A 15 -28.62 -11.93 5.96
N HIS A 16 -28.56 -13.03 5.20
CA HIS A 16 -27.33 -13.72 4.83
C HIS A 16 -26.98 -13.42 3.38
N LYS A 17 -25.75 -12.98 3.15
CA LYS A 17 -25.20 -12.73 1.81
C LYS A 17 -24.00 -13.64 1.63
N GLY A 18 -23.91 -14.28 0.47
CA GLY A 18 -22.80 -15.18 0.18
C GLY A 18 -22.76 -15.57 -1.29
N VAL A 19 -21.86 -16.49 -1.62
CA VAL A 19 -21.80 -17.12 -2.94
C VAL A 19 -21.92 -18.62 -2.77
N LEU A 20 -22.73 -19.22 -3.65
CA LEU A 20 -22.86 -20.66 -3.79
C LEU A 20 -22.58 -21.04 -5.23
N GLU A 21 -22.03 -22.24 -5.41
CA GLU A 21 -21.77 -22.83 -6.72
C GLU A 21 -22.88 -23.80 -7.08
N GLY A 22 -23.30 -23.74 -8.34
CA GLY A 22 -24.31 -24.62 -8.88
C GLY A 22 -24.44 -24.44 -10.37
N ASP A 23 -25.10 -25.38 -11.02
CA ASP A 23 -25.32 -25.42 -12.45
C ASP A 23 -26.41 -24.43 -12.89
N SER A 24 -27.27 -23.99 -11.97
CA SER A 24 -28.31 -23.00 -12.25
C SER A 24 -28.71 -22.18 -11.03
N ALA A 25 -29.20 -20.95 -11.27
CA ALA A 25 -29.85 -20.13 -10.23
C ALA A 25 -31.03 -20.85 -9.55
N ARG A 26 -31.64 -21.85 -10.20
CA ARG A 26 -32.70 -22.69 -9.62
C ARG A 26 -32.14 -23.66 -8.58
N GLN A 27 -31.01 -24.28 -8.86
CA GLN A 27 -30.30 -25.17 -7.93
C GLN A 27 -29.81 -24.40 -6.69
N ILE A 28 -29.29 -23.18 -6.87
CA ILE A 28 -28.87 -22.33 -5.75
C ILE A 28 -30.04 -21.92 -4.88
N ARG A 29 -31.18 -21.55 -5.48
CA ARG A 29 -32.41 -21.29 -4.72
C ARG A 29 -32.89 -22.52 -3.96
N GLN A 30 -32.70 -23.72 -4.51
CA GLN A 30 -33.04 -24.95 -3.82
C GLN A 30 -32.10 -25.21 -2.64
N GLN A 31 -30.79 -25.12 -2.82
CA GLN A 31 -29.81 -25.25 -1.72
C GLN A 31 -30.05 -24.25 -0.57
N LEU A 32 -30.52 -23.04 -0.88
CA LEU A 32 -30.87 -22.03 0.13
C LEU A 32 -32.13 -22.44 0.90
N ARG A 33 -33.16 -22.95 0.21
CA ARG A 33 -34.36 -23.49 0.85
C ARG A 33 -34.08 -24.72 1.69
N ASP A 34 -33.18 -25.59 1.25
CA ASP A 34 -32.75 -26.77 2.01
C ASP A 34 -32.03 -26.38 3.33
N LYS A 35 -31.46 -25.16 3.39
CA LYS A 35 -30.90 -24.55 4.61
C LYS A 35 -31.92 -23.74 5.42
N ALA A 36 -33.21 -23.85 5.11
CA ALA A 36 -34.29 -23.03 5.67
C ALA A 36 -34.10 -21.51 5.49
N TRP A 37 -33.37 -21.10 4.46
CA TRP A 37 -33.19 -19.69 4.10
C TRP A 37 -34.08 -19.33 2.91
N THR A 38 -34.82 -18.23 3.01
CA THR A 38 -35.67 -17.72 1.93
C THR A 38 -34.82 -16.86 0.98
N PRO A 39 -34.63 -17.26 -0.29
CA PRO A 39 -33.83 -16.49 -1.24
C PRO A 39 -34.55 -15.21 -1.68
N ILE A 40 -33.87 -14.06 -1.58
CA ILE A 40 -34.34 -12.75 -2.07
C ILE A 40 -33.79 -12.47 -3.47
N ALA A 41 -32.50 -12.71 -3.65
CA ALA A 41 -31.81 -12.47 -4.92
C ALA A 41 -30.77 -13.57 -5.14
N VAL A 42 -30.66 -14.06 -6.38
CA VAL A 42 -29.66 -15.03 -6.81
C VAL A 42 -29.19 -14.63 -8.22
N ASP A 43 -28.01 -14.01 -8.29
CA ASP A 43 -27.45 -13.46 -9.52
C ASP A 43 -26.17 -14.21 -9.90
N ALA A 44 -25.97 -14.49 -11.19
CA ALA A 44 -24.72 -15.09 -11.67
C ALA A 44 -23.56 -14.09 -11.53
N VAL A 45 -22.41 -14.54 -11.01
CA VAL A 45 -21.25 -13.69 -10.76
C VAL A 45 -20.70 -13.08 -12.08
N GLU A 46 -20.76 -13.81 -13.19
CA GLU A 46 -20.32 -13.31 -14.51
C GLU A 46 -21.21 -12.21 -15.10
N GLN A 47 -22.51 -12.16 -14.79
CA GLN A 47 -23.42 -11.20 -15.42
C GLN A 47 -23.34 -9.78 -14.82
N LYS A 48 -22.77 -9.60 -13.63
CA LYS A 48 -22.56 -8.27 -13.05
C LYS A 48 -21.42 -7.47 -13.72
N ASP A 49 -20.57 -8.10 -14.52
CA ASP A 49 -19.46 -7.41 -15.17
C ASP A 49 -19.82 -6.72 -16.49
N LYS A 50 -20.94 -7.09 -17.13
CA LYS A 50 -21.36 -6.44 -18.38
C LYS A 50 -22.27 -5.22 -18.19
N GLN A 51 -22.89 -5.02 -17.03
CA GLN A 51 -23.93 -4.00 -16.85
C GLN A 51 -23.61 -2.90 -15.81
N GLN A 52 -22.47 -3.01 -15.13
CA GLN A 52 -21.97 -1.97 -14.21
C GLN A 52 -20.64 -1.39 -14.69
N GLN A 53 -20.73 -0.71 -15.83
CA GLN A 53 -19.77 0.32 -16.22
C GLN A 53 -19.64 1.33 -15.06
N ARG A 54 -18.39 1.54 -14.60
CA ARG A 54 -17.95 2.52 -13.58
C ARG A 54 -18.23 2.18 -12.12
N SER A 55 -17.54 1.17 -11.58
CA SER A 55 -17.11 1.24 -10.18
C SER A 55 -15.63 1.58 -10.14
N TRP A 56 -15.30 2.86 -9.95
CA TRP A 56 -13.96 3.36 -9.67
C TRP A 56 -13.38 2.85 -8.32
N PHE A 57 -14.08 1.96 -7.61
CA PHE A 57 -13.78 1.53 -6.24
C PHE A 57 -14.00 0.03 -6.00
N ARG A 58 -13.70 -0.85 -6.97
CA ARG A 58 -13.66 -2.29 -6.67
C ARG A 58 -12.39 -2.58 -5.85
N LYS A 59 -12.56 -2.82 -4.55
CA LYS A 59 -11.47 -3.10 -3.59
C LYS A 59 -10.67 -4.32 -4.04
N GLY A 60 -9.37 -4.17 -4.26
CA GLY A 60 -8.45 -5.31 -4.45
C GLY A 60 -8.21 -6.09 -3.14
N PHE A 61 -7.32 -7.09 -3.17
CA PHE A 61 -6.87 -7.76 -1.95
C PHE A 61 -6.17 -6.76 -1.01
N SER A 62 -6.46 -6.85 0.29
CA SER A 62 -5.57 -6.24 1.28
C SER A 62 -4.28 -7.07 1.40
N ALA A 63 -3.19 -6.47 1.87
CA ALA A 63 -1.94 -7.21 2.06
C ALA A 63 -2.11 -8.41 3.00
N TYR A 64 -2.97 -8.31 4.00
CA TYR A 64 -3.32 -9.41 4.90
C TYR A 64 -4.04 -10.54 4.15
N ASP A 65 -5.06 -10.21 3.35
CA ASP A 65 -5.84 -11.22 2.63
C ASP A 65 -4.97 -11.97 1.63
N LEU A 66 -4.08 -11.24 0.92
CA LEU A 66 -3.11 -11.82 0.01
C LEU A 66 -2.14 -12.73 0.75
N ALA A 67 -1.56 -12.30 1.87
CA ALA A 67 -0.62 -13.12 2.66
C ALA A 67 -1.28 -14.41 3.17
N LEU A 68 -2.45 -14.30 3.82
CA LEU A 68 -3.14 -15.43 4.41
C LEU A 68 -3.52 -16.48 3.36
N MET A 69 -4.13 -16.06 2.24
CA MET A 69 -4.55 -17.01 1.21
C MET A 69 -3.35 -17.66 0.52
N THR A 70 -2.25 -16.91 0.32
CA THR A 70 -1.03 -17.43 -0.32
C THR A 70 -0.39 -18.49 0.56
N ARG A 71 -0.28 -18.22 1.87
CA ARG A 71 0.23 -19.21 2.83
C ARG A 71 -0.64 -20.45 2.90
N GLN A 72 -1.96 -20.31 2.98
CA GLN A 72 -2.88 -21.46 3.00
C GLN A 72 -2.78 -22.28 1.71
N LEU A 73 -2.72 -21.62 0.55
CA LEU A 73 -2.57 -22.31 -0.74
C LEU A 73 -1.21 -23.04 -0.83
N SER A 74 -0.12 -22.38 -0.40
CA SER A 74 1.22 -22.99 -0.31
C SER A 74 1.20 -24.28 0.51
N VAL A 75 0.67 -24.23 1.73
CA VAL A 75 0.62 -25.40 2.64
C VAL A 75 -0.20 -26.55 2.04
N LEU A 76 -1.36 -26.26 1.45
CA LEU A 76 -2.22 -27.29 0.87
C LEU A 76 -1.60 -27.91 -0.38
N VAL A 77 -1.03 -27.11 -1.27
CA VAL A 77 -0.36 -27.59 -2.49
C VAL A 77 0.89 -28.39 -2.15
N ALA A 78 1.69 -27.94 -1.18
CA ALA A 78 2.86 -28.67 -0.68
C ALA A 78 2.49 -30.02 -0.02
N ALA A 79 1.28 -30.11 0.56
CA ALA A 79 0.74 -31.37 1.09
C ALA A 79 0.23 -32.33 -0.01
N GLY A 80 0.36 -31.96 -1.30
CA GLY A 80 -0.09 -32.77 -2.43
C GLY A 80 -1.60 -32.72 -2.69
N ILE A 81 -2.32 -31.78 -2.07
CA ILE A 81 -3.76 -31.61 -2.31
C ILE A 81 -3.95 -31.01 -3.71
N PRO A 82 -4.87 -31.55 -4.54
CA PRO A 82 -5.16 -31.00 -5.85
C PRO A 82 -5.49 -29.49 -5.79
N LEU A 83 -4.94 -28.71 -6.73
CA LEU A 83 -5.07 -27.25 -6.74
C LEU A 83 -6.54 -26.77 -6.65
N GLU A 84 -7.43 -27.47 -7.34
CA GLU A 84 -8.86 -27.21 -7.31
C GLU A 84 -9.48 -27.34 -5.91
N GLU A 85 -9.11 -28.40 -5.18
CA GLU A 85 -9.56 -28.65 -3.81
C GLU A 85 -8.93 -27.66 -2.84
N ALA A 86 -7.66 -27.33 -3.04
CA ALA A 86 -6.96 -26.32 -2.26
C ALA A 86 -7.64 -24.94 -2.40
N LEU A 87 -7.93 -24.50 -3.63
CA LEU A 87 -8.66 -23.25 -3.88
C LEU A 87 -10.06 -23.27 -3.24
N ARG A 88 -10.76 -24.41 -3.28
CA ARG A 88 -12.05 -24.58 -2.63
C ARG A 88 -11.94 -24.43 -1.12
N ALA A 89 -10.95 -25.08 -0.49
CA ALA A 89 -10.72 -25.02 0.95
C ALA A 89 -10.41 -23.59 1.41
N VAL A 90 -9.48 -22.91 0.74
CA VAL A 90 -9.11 -21.50 1.03
C VAL A 90 -10.32 -20.58 0.84
N SER A 91 -11.12 -20.76 -0.21
CA SER A 91 -12.32 -19.94 -0.45
C SER A 91 -13.37 -20.08 0.64
N LYS A 92 -13.56 -21.29 1.20
CA LYS A 92 -14.51 -21.56 2.28
C LYS A 92 -14.04 -20.99 3.62
N GLN A 93 -12.74 -20.90 3.84
CA GLN A 93 -12.16 -20.36 5.08
C GLN A 93 -12.11 -18.83 5.10
N SER A 94 -12.30 -18.17 3.95
CA SER A 94 -12.27 -16.71 3.88
C SER A 94 -13.52 -16.09 4.52
N GLU A 95 -13.32 -15.22 5.50
CA GLU A 95 -14.39 -14.45 6.15
C GLU A 95 -14.97 -13.35 5.24
N LYS A 96 -14.20 -12.89 4.25
CA LYS A 96 -14.57 -11.78 3.37
C LYS A 96 -15.20 -12.30 2.09
N SER A 97 -16.49 -12.00 1.88
CA SER A 97 -17.22 -12.41 0.66
C SER A 97 -16.52 -12.00 -0.64
N HIS A 98 -15.84 -10.85 -0.68
CA HIS A 98 -15.13 -10.43 -1.90
C HIS A 98 -13.95 -11.36 -2.26
N VAL A 99 -13.20 -11.80 -1.24
CA VAL A 99 -12.05 -12.71 -1.41
C VAL A 99 -12.54 -14.10 -1.78
N GLN A 100 -13.60 -14.57 -1.12
CA GLN A 100 -14.28 -15.82 -1.48
C GLN A 100 -14.69 -15.83 -2.96
N ASN A 101 -15.35 -14.77 -3.44
CA ASN A 101 -15.82 -14.68 -4.83
C ASN A 101 -14.66 -14.70 -5.84
N LEU A 102 -13.55 -14.05 -5.50
CA LEU A 102 -12.34 -14.05 -6.32
C LEU A 102 -11.77 -15.47 -6.45
N LEU A 103 -11.60 -16.17 -5.33
CA LEU A 103 -11.04 -17.52 -5.33
C LEU A 103 -11.95 -18.53 -6.03
N ILE A 104 -13.27 -18.41 -5.86
CA ILE A 104 -14.25 -19.23 -6.59
C ILE A 104 -14.15 -18.96 -8.10
N SER A 105 -14.03 -17.70 -8.50
CA SER A 105 -13.86 -17.34 -9.92
C SER A 105 -12.57 -17.92 -10.51
N VAL A 106 -11.45 -17.82 -9.79
CA VAL A 106 -10.18 -18.42 -10.20
C VAL A 106 -10.31 -19.94 -10.29
N ARG A 107 -10.92 -20.59 -9.30
CA ARG A 107 -11.18 -22.03 -9.31
C ARG A 107 -12.03 -22.49 -10.49
N SER A 108 -13.08 -21.75 -10.86
CA SER A 108 -13.90 -22.07 -12.04
C SER A 108 -13.05 -22.09 -13.30
N LYS A 109 -12.13 -21.13 -13.46
CA LYS A 109 -11.22 -21.09 -14.61
C LYS A 109 -10.24 -22.26 -14.63
N VAL A 110 -9.71 -22.63 -13.47
CA VAL A 110 -8.85 -23.84 -13.35
C VAL A 110 -9.63 -25.10 -13.72
N LEU A 111 -10.89 -25.23 -13.28
CA LEU A 111 -11.78 -26.34 -13.64
C LEU A 111 -12.13 -26.36 -15.14
N GLU A 112 -12.20 -25.20 -15.78
CA GLU A 112 -12.39 -25.04 -17.23
C GLU A 112 -11.12 -25.40 -18.04
N GLY A 113 -10.01 -25.73 -17.37
CA GLY A 113 -8.74 -26.12 -17.99
C GLY A 113 -7.77 -24.95 -18.22
N HIS A 114 -8.08 -23.75 -17.74
CA HIS A 114 -7.12 -22.64 -17.76
C HIS A 114 -6.05 -22.82 -16.68
N SER A 115 -4.87 -22.22 -16.91
CA SER A 115 -3.84 -22.14 -15.88
C SER A 115 -4.29 -21.25 -14.72
N LEU A 116 -3.76 -21.49 -13.52
CA LEU A 116 -3.96 -20.67 -12.33
C LEU A 116 -3.60 -19.21 -12.59
N ALA A 117 -2.45 -18.97 -13.22
CA ALA A 117 -2.01 -17.62 -13.56
C ALA A 117 -3.01 -16.91 -14.49
N GLN A 118 -3.53 -17.61 -15.50
CA GLN A 118 -4.53 -17.07 -16.41
C GLN A 118 -5.85 -16.76 -15.67
N GLY A 119 -6.28 -17.65 -14.78
CA GLY A 119 -7.46 -17.43 -13.92
C GLY A 119 -7.28 -16.19 -13.02
N MET A 120 -6.10 -16.03 -12.41
CA MET A 120 -5.77 -14.86 -11.60
C MET A 120 -5.73 -13.56 -12.42
N GLN A 121 -5.14 -13.59 -13.62
CA GLN A 121 -5.07 -12.45 -14.53
C GLN A 121 -6.47 -11.97 -14.95
N GLN A 122 -7.36 -12.88 -15.34
CA GLN A 122 -8.73 -12.55 -15.74
C GLN A 122 -9.57 -11.97 -14.59
N SER A 123 -9.29 -12.37 -13.35
CA SER A 123 -9.97 -11.80 -12.17
C SER A 123 -9.59 -10.32 -11.92
N GLY A 124 -8.47 -9.84 -12.49
CA GLY A 124 -8.05 -8.44 -12.50
C GLY A 124 -7.67 -7.84 -11.15
N ARG A 125 -7.43 -8.67 -10.11
CA ARG A 125 -7.18 -8.17 -8.73
C ARG A 125 -5.89 -8.65 -8.08
N PHE A 126 -5.10 -9.47 -8.76
CA PHE A 126 -3.81 -9.93 -8.26
C PHE A 126 -2.68 -9.01 -8.74
N PRO A 127 -1.63 -8.78 -7.92
CA PRO A 127 -0.44 -8.06 -8.36
C PRO A 127 0.23 -8.76 -9.55
N GLU A 128 0.78 -7.99 -10.49
CA GLU A 128 1.45 -8.50 -11.69
C GLU A 128 2.61 -9.45 -11.37
N LEU A 129 3.45 -9.09 -10.39
CA LEU A 129 4.49 -9.97 -9.85
C LEU A 129 3.94 -11.34 -9.46
N TYR A 130 2.82 -11.36 -8.74
CA TYR A 130 2.22 -12.58 -8.21
C TYR A 130 1.78 -13.48 -9.37
N ILE A 131 1.10 -12.91 -10.37
CA ILE A 131 0.64 -13.64 -11.56
C ILE A 131 1.84 -14.21 -12.32
N ALA A 132 2.87 -13.39 -12.56
CA ALA A 132 4.05 -13.78 -13.32
C ALA A 132 4.84 -14.90 -12.64
N THR A 133 4.99 -14.83 -11.31
CA THR A 133 5.66 -15.89 -10.54
C THR A 133 4.83 -17.18 -10.55
N VAL A 134 3.50 -17.11 -10.37
CA VAL A 134 2.64 -18.30 -10.48
C VAL A 134 2.74 -18.91 -11.88
N ALA A 135 2.71 -18.10 -12.94
CA ALA A 135 2.86 -18.57 -14.33
C ALA A 135 4.21 -19.26 -14.57
N ALA A 136 5.27 -18.79 -13.91
CA ALA A 136 6.57 -19.47 -13.94
C ALA A 136 6.52 -20.83 -13.24
N GLY A 137 5.93 -20.89 -12.04
CA GLY A 137 5.78 -22.13 -11.28
C GLY A 137 4.94 -23.19 -11.98
N GLU A 138 3.84 -22.77 -12.64
CA GLU A 138 3.02 -23.68 -13.44
C GLU A 138 3.79 -24.25 -14.63
N ARG A 139 4.56 -23.42 -15.34
CA ARG A 139 5.37 -23.87 -16.49
C ARG A 139 6.53 -24.78 -16.09
N SER A 140 7.15 -24.52 -14.94
CA SER A 140 8.27 -25.32 -14.44
C SER A 140 7.83 -26.56 -13.67
N GLY A 141 6.54 -26.69 -13.33
CA GLY A 141 6.01 -27.80 -12.54
C GLY A 141 6.33 -27.73 -11.04
N HIS A 142 6.89 -26.62 -10.57
CA HIS A 142 7.30 -26.42 -9.17
C HIS A 142 6.40 -25.41 -8.45
N LEU A 143 5.08 -25.55 -8.62
CA LEU A 143 4.10 -24.59 -8.08
C LEU A 143 4.13 -24.54 -6.54
N ASP A 144 4.41 -25.66 -5.89
CA ASP A 144 4.59 -25.79 -4.44
C ASP A 144 5.68 -24.87 -3.89
N LEU A 145 6.88 -24.95 -4.46
CA LEU A 145 8.05 -24.16 -4.06
C LEU A 145 7.81 -22.65 -4.31
N ILE A 146 7.05 -22.35 -5.35
CA ILE A 146 6.72 -20.98 -5.76
C ILE A 146 5.70 -20.33 -4.84
N LEU A 147 4.64 -21.07 -4.50
CA LEU A 147 3.65 -20.58 -3.57
C LEU A 147 4.26 -20.38 -2.19
N ASP A 148 5.25 -21.19 -1.78
CA ASP A 148 5.99 -20.98 -0.54
C ASP A 148 6.80 -19.67 -0.56
N GLN A 149 7.59 -19.44 -1.60
CA GLN A 149 8.31 -18.16 -1.76
C GLN A 149 7.38 -16.95 -1.83
N LEU A 150 6.26 -17.06 -2.55
CA LEU A 150 5.24 -16.01 -2.59
C LEU A 150 4.59 -15.78 -1.24
N SER A 151 4.40 -16.83 -0.44
CA SER A 151 3.83 -16.70 0.90
C SER A 151 4.77 -15.94 1.84
N ASP A 152 6.07 -16.26 1.85
CA ASP A 152 7.09 -15.50 2.59
C ASP A 152 7.13 -14.03 2.14
N TYR A 153 7.12 -13.79 0.83
CA TYR A 153 7.12 -12.44 0.26
C TYR A 153 5.89 -11.63 0.69
N THR A 154 4.69 -12.21 0.58
CA THR A 154 3.44 -11.53 0.91
C THR A 154 3.27 -11.33 2.42
N GLU A 155 3.75 -12.25 3.25
CA GLU A 155 3.83 -12.11 4.71
C GLU A 155 4.78 -10.99 5.12
N ASN A 156 5.98 -10.93 4.56
CA ASN A 156 6.93 -9.86 4.82
C ASN A 156 6.36 -8.49 4.41
N ARG A 157 5.67 -8.42 3.27
CA ARG A 157 4.94 -7.20 2.84
C ARG A 157 3.87 -6.80 3.84
N PHE A 158 3.06 -7.74 4.31
CA PHE A 158 2.05 -7.48 5.32
C PHE A 158 2.66 -7.02 6.64
N ALA A 159 3.70 -7.70 7.13
CA ALA A 159 4.40 -7.34 8.36
C ALA A 159 4.98 -5.93 8.28
N MET A 160 5.61 -5.57 7.15
CA MET A 160 6.13 -4.23 6.92
C MET A 160 5.02 -3.18 6.94
N GLN A 161 3.91 -3.43 6.22
CA GLN A 161 2.78 -2.50 6.20
C GLN A 161 2.14 -2.36 7.59
N LYS A 162 2.01 -3.46 8.34
CA LYS A 162 1.46 -3.46 9.69
C LYS A 162 2.36 -2.71 10.67
N LYS A 163 3.68 -2.87 10.55
CA LYS A 163 4.67 -2.13 11.34
C LYS A 163 4.56 -0.63 11.10
N ILE A 164 4.48 -0.21 9.83
CA ILE A 164 4.30 1.20 9.45
C ILE A 164 2.97 1.73 10.01
N GLN A 165 1.87 1.00 9.81
CA GLN A 165 0.56 1.41 10.32
C GLN A 165 0.55 1.53 11.85
N GLY A 166 1.17 0.59 12.57
CA GLY A 166 1.25 0.62 14.03
C GLY A 166 2.05 1.81 14.54
N ALA A 167 3.22 2.09 13.95
CA ALA A 167 4.08 3.20 14.35
C ALA A 167 3.47 4.59 14.03
N MET A 168 2.53 4.68 13.10
CA MET A 168 1.83 5.93 12.76
C MET A 168 0.73 6.31 13.77
N ILE A 169 0.23 5.37 14.58
CA ILE A 169 -0.88 5.63 15.51
C ILE A 169 -0.49 6.73 16.51
N TYR A 170 0.69 6.63 17.12
CA TYR A 170 1.13 7.58 18.13
C TYR A 170 1.33 9.00 17.56
N PRO A 171 2.07 9.22 16.45
CA PRO A 171 2.17 10.54 15.82
C PRO A 171 0.82 11.16 15.45
N ILE A 172 -0.13 10.37 14.95
CA ILE A 172 -1.46 10.86 14.56
C ILE A 172 -2.25 11.32 15.79
N ILE A 173 -2.27 10.53 16.87
CA ILE A 173 -2.96 10.90 18.11
C ILE A 173 -2.33 12.17 18.70
N LEU A 174 -0.99 12.22 18.78
CA LEU A 174 -0.28 13.37 19.27
C LEU A 174 -0.64 14.61 18.44
N MET A 175 -0.50 14.55 17.11
CA MET A 175 -0.84 15.64 16.20
C MET A 175 -2.27 16.14 16.37
N LEU A 176 -3.23 15.23 16.53
CA LEU A 176 -4.64 15.58 16.71
C LEU A 176 -4.87 16.31 18.05
N MET A 177 -4.25 15.82 19.13
CA MET A 177 -4.29 16.49 20.44
C MET A 177 -3.58 17.85 20.42
N SER A 178 -2.40 17.93 19.79
CA SER A 178 -1.67 19.18 19.58
C SER A 178 -2.54 20.22 18.88
N PHE A 179 -3.15 19.80 17.77
CA PHE A 179 -3.96 20.66 16.94
C PHE A 179 -5.20 21.14 17.68
N ALA A 180 -5.86 20.25 18.44
CA ALA A 180 -7.01 20.60 19.27
C ALA A 180 -6.64 21.63 20.37
N ILE A 181 -5.53 21.44 21.07
CA ILE A 181 -5.05 22.37 22.11
C ILE A 181 -4.72 23.73 21.50
N VAL A 182 -3.94 23.75 20.42
CA VAL A 182 -3.55 25.00 19.73
C VAL A 182 -4.78 25.73 19.20
N MET A 183 -5.72 25.00 18.58
CA MET A 183 -6.97 25.58 18.12
C MET A 183 -7.77 26.17 19.28
N GLY A 184 -7.96 25.43 20.38
CA GLY A 184 -8.70 25.90 21.56
C GLY A 184 -8.08 27.15 22.20
N LEU A 185 -6.75 27.19 22.33
CA LEU A 185 -6.02 28.36 22.81
C LEU A 185 -6.24 29.56 21.88
N MET A 186 -6.13 29.37 20.56
CA MET A 186 -6.30 30.44 19.58
C MET A 186 -7.74 30.93 19.47
N THR A 187 -8.74 30.07 19.65
CA THR A 187 -10.14 30.43 19.46
C THR A 187 -10.80 31.00 20.71
N TYR A 188 -10.41 30.55 21.89
CA TYR A 188 -11.04 30.95 23.16
C TYR A 188 -10.10 31.80 24.02
N VAL A 189 -8.91 31.27 24.35
CA VAL A 189 -8.02 31.89 25.37
C VAL A 189 -7.39 33.19 24.88
N VAL A 190 -6.75 33.17 23.70
CA VAL A 190 -6.05 34.36 23.17
C VAL A 190 -7.01 35.55 22.98
N PRO A 191 -8.20 35.40 22.37
CA PRO A 191 -9.13 36.52 22.21
C PRO A 191 -9.68 37.07 23.52
N GLU A 192 -9.92 36.21 24.52
CA GLU A 192 -10.44 36.63 25.82
C GLU A 192 -9.45 37.53 26.56
N ILE A 193 -8.17 37.16 26.52
CA ILE A 193 -7.09 37.94 27.13
C ILE A 193 -6.92 39.27 26.40
N VAL A 194 -6.90 39.25 25.06
CA VAL A 194 -6.83 40.47 24.23
C VAL A 194 -7.98 41.44 24.53
N LYS A 195 -9.21 40.96 24.69
CA LYS A 195 -10.37 41.83 24.98
C LYS A 195 -10.18 42.62 26.27
N THR A 196 -9.55 42.01 27.27
CA THR A 196 -9.19 42.70 28.52
C THR A 196 -8.13 43.77 28.28
N PHE A 197 -7.20 43.55 27.33
CA PHE A 197 -6.19 44.54 26.96
C PHE A 197 -6.71 45.67 26.06
N GLU A 198 -7.68 45.45 25.17
CA GLU A 198 -8.26 46.53 24.34
C GLU A 198 -8.96 47.62 25.17
N GLN A 199 -9.38 47.29 26.40
CA GLN A 199 -9.98 48.24 27.33
C GLN A 199 -8.93 49.16 27.98
N SER A 200 -7.71 48.68 28.12
CA SER A 200 -6.53 49.46 28.51
C SER A 200 -5.99 50.12 27.22
N LYS A 201 -6.00 51.45 27.09
CA LYS A 201 -5.61 52.16 25.84
C LYS A 201 -4.12 52.05 25.45
N GLU A 202 -3.45 50.97 25.83
CA GLU A 202 -2.02 50.74 25.60
C GLU A 202 -1.76 49.89 24.35
N ALA A 203 -0.58 50.10 23.75
CA ALA A 203 -0.19 49.40 22.54
C ALA A 203 0.16 47.93 22.84
N LEU A 204 -0.57 47.02 22.20
CA LEU A 204 -0.30 45.58 22.25
C LEU A 204 1.07 45.25 21.62
N PRO A 205 1.87 44.35 22.21
CA PRO A 205 3.13 43.89 21.62
C PRO A 205 2.97 43.32 20.21
N TRP A 206 3.98 43.46 19.35
CA TRP A 206 3.89 43.01 17.95
C TRP A 206 3.60 41.50 17.81
N ILE A 207 4.10 40.67 18.74
CA ILE A 207 3.84 39.22 18.78
C ILE A 207 2.34 38.93 18.98
N THR A 208 1.66 39.68 19.86
CA THR A 208 0.23 39.47 20.12
C THR A 208 -0.61 39.94 18.95
N VAL A 209 -0.24 41.06 18.32
CA VAL A 209 -0.90 41.57 17.10
C VAL A 209 -0.77 40.58 15.94
N ALA A 210 0.42 39.99 15.74
CA ALA A 210 0.63 38.96 14.74
C ALA A 210 -0.23 37.71 15.01
N LEU A 211 -0.28 37.27 16.27
CA LEU A 211 -1.07 36.11 16.70
C LEU A 211 -2.57 36.33 16.51
N MET A 212 -3.07 37.53 16.81
CA MET A 212 -4.47 37.91 16.60
C MET A 212 -4.85 37.90 15.12
N LYS A 213 -4.02 38.48 14.25
CA LYS A 213 -4.24 38.46 12.80
C LYS A 213 -4.25 37.03 12.27
N ALA A 214 -3.34 36.18 12.74
CA ALA A 214 -3.33 34.77 12.40
C ALA A 214 -4.59 34.04 12.89
N SER A 215 -5.01 34.27 14.14
CA SER A 215 -6.22 33.67 14.71
C SER A 215 -7.49 34.10 13.99
N ALA A 216 -7.65 35.39 13.69
CA ALA A 216 -8.76 35.93 12.92
C ALA A 216 -8.79 35.35 11.49
N PHE A 217 -7.63 35.28 10.83
CA PHE A 217 -7.50 34.66 9.52
C PHE A 217 -7.90 33.18 9.54
N ILE A 218 -7.48 32.42 10.56
CA ILE A 218 -7.84 31.01 10.72
C ILE A 218 -9.35 30.88 10.99
N LYS A 219 -9.93 31.64 11.92
CA LYS A 219 -11.38 31.60 12.23
C LYS A 219 -12.27 31.95 11.04
N GLN A 220 -11.85 32.89 10.19
CA GLN A 220 -12.63 33.29 9.02
C GLN A 220 -12.42 32.33 7.84
N THR A 221 -11.21 31.78 7.68
CA THR A 221 -10.81 31.08 6.46
C THR A 221 -10.73 29.56 6.64
N TRP A 222 -10.91 28.99 7.83
CA TRP A 222 -10.74 27.53 8.04
C TRP A 222 -11.62 26.67 7.12
N VAL A 223 -12.89 27.07 6.89
CA VAL A 223 -13.78 26.36 5.95
C VAL A 223 -13.25 26.48 4.52
N ALA A 224 -12.83 27.67 4.10
CA ALA A 224 -12.27 27.89 2.77
C ALA A 224 -10.93 27.16 2.59
N MET A 225 -10.08 27.09 3.61
CA MET A 225 -8.82 26.33 3.60
C MET A 225 -9.08 24.83 3.46
N LEU A 226 -10.11 24.29 4.12
CA LEU A 226 -10.52 22.90 3.94
C LEU A 226 -11.01 22.62 2.51
N ILE A 227 -11.82 23.52 1.94
CA ILE A 227 -12.32 23.39 0.57
C ILE A 227 -11.17 23.50 -0.44
N ILE A 228 -10.29 24.50 -0.32
CA ILE A 228 -9.12 24.68 -1.19
C ILE A 228 -8.17 23.49 -1.06
N GLY A 229 -7.93 23.01 0.17
CA GLY A 229 -7.11 21.83 0.42
C GLY A 229 -7.71 20.58 -0.25
N PHE A 230 -9.02 20.37 -0.13
CA PHE A 230 -9.71 19.28 -0.81
C PHE A 230 -9.57 19.38 -2.34
N ILE A 231 -9.81 20.56 -2.92
CA ILE A 231 -9.64 20.81 -4.36
C ILE A 231 -8.19 20.56 -4.78
N ALA A 232 -7.21 21.05 -4.02
CA ALA A 232 -5.79 20.84 -4.29
C ALA A 232 -5.43 19.35 -4.28
N VAL A 233 -5.93 18.58 -3.32
CA VAL A 233 -5.74 17.11 -3.27
C VAL A 233 -6.38 16.44 -4.48
N VAL A 234 -7.59 16.83 -4.88
CA VAL A 234 -8.27 16.28 -6.07
C VAL A 234 -7.49 16.61 -7.36
N LEU A 235 -7.03 17.86 -7.51
CA LEU A 235 -6.24 18.28 -8.67
C LEU A 235 -4.88 17.59 -8.70
N PHE A 236 -4.21 17.49 -7.56
CA PHE A 236 -2.92 16.82 -7.43
C PHE A 236 -3.01 15.32 -7.71
N THR A 237 -4.02 14.64 -7.17
CA THR A 237 -4.26 13.22 -7.47
C THR A 237 -4.64 13.00 -8.94
N ARG A 238 -5.38 13.93 -9.56
CA ARG A 238 -5.68 13.89 -10.99
C ARG A 238 -4.43 14.12 -11.84
N PHE A 239 -3.58 15.07 -11.45
CA PHE A 239 -2.31 15.34 -12.09
C PHE A 239 -1.37 14.14 -12.00
N LEU A 240 -1.26 13.52 -10.82
CA LEU A 240 -0.50 12.28 -10.63
C LEU A 240 -0.97 11.17 -11.56
N ARG A 241 -2.28 11.03 -11.82
CA ARG A 241 -2.79 10.02 -12.78
C ARG A 241 -2.39 10.25 -14.24
N THR A 242 -1.85 11.43 -14.59
CA THR A 242 -1.33 11.68 -15.93
C THR A 242 0.09 11.13 -16.07
N THR A 243 0.48 10.71 -17.27
CA THR A 243 1.83 10.19 -17.53
C THR A 243 2.91 11.20 -17.15
N ALA A 244 2.77 12.45 -17.61
CA ALA A 244 3.70 13.53 -17.30
C ALA A 244 3.78 13.83 -15.79
N GLY A 245 2.63 13.81 -15.08
CA GLY A 245 2.60 14.05 -13.64
C GLY A 245 3.26 12.95 -12.83
N HIS A 246 3.07 11.68 -13.20
CA HIS A 246 3.79 10.56 -12.61
C HIS A 246 5.31 10.71 -12.77
N TYR A 247 5.79 10.94 -13.99
CA TYR A 247 7.24 11.13 -14.25
C TYR A 247 7.82 12.34 -13.50
N ALA A 248 7.08 13.46 -13.43
CA ALA A 248 7.52 14.65 -12.70
C ALA A 248 7.65 14.37 -11.20
N PHE A 249 6.65 13.70 -10.62
CA PHE A 249 6.64 13.33 -9.20
C PHE A 249 7.75 12.32 -8.88
N ASP A 250 7.93 11.30 -9.71
CA ASP A 250 8.96 10.28 -9.52
C ASP A 250 10.37 10.88 -9.61
N ARG A 251 10.59 11.79 -10.56
CA ARG A 251 11.86 12.53 -10.70
C ARG A 251 12.10 13.45 -9.50
N LEU A 252 11.08 14.15 -9.02
CA LEU A 252 11.18 15.00 -7.82
C LEU A 252 11.52 14.17 -6.59
N THR A 253 10.84 13.04 -6.40
CA THR A 253 11.08 12.10 -5.30
C THR A 253 12.53 11.63 -5.27
N LEU A 254 13.11 11.31 -6.44
CA LEU A 254 14.51 10.87 -6.56
C LEU A 254 15.55 11.96 -6.28
N ARG A 255 15.17 13.24 -6.38
CA ARG A 255 16.04 14.41 -6.11
C ARG A 255 16.09 14.80 -4.64
N LEU A 256 15.04 14.52 -3.87
CA LEU A 256 15.00 14.84 -2.45
C LEU A 256 15.89 13.84 -1.68
N PRO A 257 16.74 14.27 -0.72
CA PRO A 257 17.74 13.40 -0.12
C PRO A 257 17.12 12.23 0.69
N LEU A 258 16.12 12.51 1.52
CA LEU A 258 15.46 11.49 2.35
C LEU A 258 14.53 10.59 1.52
N PHE A 259 13.63 11.20 0.74
CA PHE A 259 12.66 10.48 -0.08
C PHE A 259 13.32 9.72 -1.24
N GLY A 260 14.40 10.26 -1.81
CA GLY A 260 15.17 9.62 -2.86
C GLY A 260 15.89 8.38 -2.36
N LYS A 261 16.52 8.44 -1.18
CA LYS A 261 17.13 7.26 -0.55
C LYS A 261 16.07 6.18 -0.26
N LEU A 262 14.92 6.57 0.28
CA LEU A 262 13.80 5.65 0.53
C LEU A 262 13.26 5.02 -0.75
N SER A 263 13.02 5.82 -1.79
CA SER A 263 12.47 5.37 -3.06
C SER A 263 13.41 4.41 -3.77
N ARG A 264 14.72 4.73 -3.83
CA ARG A 264 15.75 3.84 -4.38
C ARG A 264 15.82 2.53 -3.60
N GLY A 265 15.83 2.59 -2.27
CA GLY A 265 15.84 1.40 -1.42
C GLY A 265 14.64 0.49 -1.64
N ILE A 266 13.41 1.05 -1.66
CA ILE A 266 12.17 0.26 -1.85
C ILE A 266 12.15 -0.40 -3.24
N ASN A 267 12.54 0.33 -4.29
CA ASN A 267 12.57 -0.20 -5.64
C ASN A 267 13.69 -1.24 -5.80
N ALA A 268 14.86 -1.01 -5.22
CA ALA A 268 15.96 -1.97 -5.19
C ALA A 268 15.56 -3.26 -4.48
N ALA A 269 14.90 -3.17 -3.31
CA ALA A 269 14.45 -4.34 -2.57
C ALA A 269 13.46 -5.15 -3.40
N ARG A 270 12.43 -4.48 -3.93
CA ARG A 270 11.41 -5.13 -4.76
C ARG A 270 12.00 -5.76 -6.02
N PHE A 271 12.93 -5.08 -6.69
CA PHE A 271 13.61 -5.59 -7.87
C PHE A 271 14.44 -6.83 -7.52
N ALA A 272 15.27 -6.76 -6.47
CA ALA A 272 16.06 -7.90 -6.00
C ALA A 272 15.19 -9.10 -5.60
N SER A 273 14.12 -8.89 -4.82
CA SER A 273 13.21 -9.98 -4.42
C SER A 273 12.54 -10.61 -5.65
N THR A 274 12.12 -9.79 -6.61
CA THR A 274 11.48 -10.27 -7.85
C THR A 274 12.44 -11.11 -8.67
N LEU A 275 13.66 -10.61 -8.91
CA LEU A 275 14.68 -11.37 -9.62
C LEU A 275 15.02 -12.66 -8.86
N SER A 276 15.28 -12.59 -7.55
CA SER A 276 15.60 -13.75 -6.70
C SER A 276 14.55 -14.86 -6.86
N ILE A 277 13.28 -14.51 -6.64
CA ILE A 277 12.16 -15.44 -6.75
C ILE A 277 12.14 -16.05 -8.16
N LEU A 278 12.10 -15.22 -9.21
CA LEU A 278 11.96 -15.70 -10.59
C LEU A 278 13.17 -16.53 -11.05
N THR A 279 14.40 -16.10 -10.76
CA THR A 279 15.61 -16.85 -11.15
C THR A 279 15.69 -18.19 -10.41
N ARG A 280 15.33 -18.23 -9.13
CA ARG A 280 15.27 -19.47 -8.35
C ARG A 280 14.15 -20.41 -8.84
N SER A 281 13.14 -19.85 -9.50
CA SER A 281 12.04 -20.58 -10.16
C SER A 281 12.42 -21.17 -11.52
N GLY A 282 13.65 -20.94 -11.99
CA GLY A 282 14.10 -21.34 -13.33
C GLY A 282 13.61 -20.41 -14.45
N VAL A 283 13.09 -19.21 -14.14
CA VAL A 283 12.72 -18.23 -15.16
C VAL A 283 13.98 -17.65 -15.79
N PRO A 284 14.06 -17.56 -17.14
CA PRO A 284 15.19 -16.93 -17.82
C PRO A 284 15.45 -15.51 -17.31
N LEU A 285 16.72 -15.13 -17.14
CA LEU A 285 17.09 -13.84 -16.54
C LEU A 285 16.47 -12.64 -17.27
N VAL A 286 16.42 -12.65 -18.60
CA VAL A 286 15.83 -11.57 -19.41
C VAL A 286 14.33 -11.40 -19.10
N GLU A 287 13.61 -12.51 -18.95
CA GLU A 287 12.20 -12.52 -18.56
C GLU A 287 12.02 -11.99 -17.13
N ALA A 288 12.90 -12.41 -16.21
CA ALA A 288 12.90 -11.93 -14.83
C ALA A 288 13.21 -10.43 -14.74
N LEU A 289 14.09 -9.90 -15.59
CA LEU A 289 14.38 -8.48 -15.69
C LEU A 289 13.18 -7.67 -16.19
N ARG A 290 12.43 -8.19 -17.19
CA ARG A 290 11.21 -7.53 -17.68
C ARG A 290 10.17 -7.40 -16.57
N ILE A 291 9.86 -8.50 -15.90
CA ILE A 291 8.91 -8.51 -14.77
C ILE A 291 9.43 -7.62 -13.64
N GLY A 292 10.74 -7.68 -13.34
CA GLY A 292 11.41 -6.82 -12.36
C GLY A 292 11.27 -5.32 -12.66
N ALA A 293 11.34 -4.92 -13.93
CA ALA A 293 11.06 -3.56 -14.36
C ALA A 293 9.59 -3.20 -14.13
N GLU A 294 8.67 -4.09 -14.52
CA GLU A 294 7.23 -3.85 -14.45
C GLU A 294 6.71 -3.62 -13.03
N VAL A 295 7.31 -4.30 -12.07
CA VAL A 295 6.92 -4.19 -10.65
C VAL A 295 7.53 -2.98 -9.95
N SER A 296 8.44 -2.25 -10.60
CA SER A 296 9.01 -1.02 -10.04
C SER A 296 7.94 0.07 -9.96
N ASN A 297 7.79 0.67 -8.77
CA ASN A 297 6.79 1.70 -8.54
C ASN A 297 7.18 3.05 -9.17
N ASN A 298 8.48 3.30 -9.35
CA ASN A 298 8.99 4.55 -9.90
C ASN A 298 9.27 4.37 -11.40
N TRP A 299 8.56 5.10 -12.24
CA TRP A 299 8.64 4.94 -13.70
C TRP A 299 9.99 5.36 -14.27
N VAL A 300 10.70 6.29 -13.61
CA VAL A 300 12.08 6.65 -14.00
C VAL A 300 13.04 5.49 -13.77
N ILE A 301 12.89 4.76 -12.66
CA ILE A 301 13.68 3.56 -12.37
C ILE A 301 13.28 2.42 -13.33
N ARG A 302 11.98 2.23 -13.57
CA ARG A 302 11.46 1.24 -14.53
C ARG A 302 12.11 1.40 -15.89
N ASP A 303 12.08 2.60 -16.48
CA ASP A 303 12.67 2.86 -17.79
C ASP A 303 14.18 2.60 -17.80
N ALA A 304 14.87 2.98 -16.73
CA ALA A 304 16.30 2.69 -16.59
C ALA A 304 16.60 1.18 -16.53
N ILE A 305 15.76 0.39 -15.84
CA ILE A 305 15.86 -1.08 -15.83
C ILE A 305 15.57 -1.64 -17.22
N THR A 306 14.58 -1.11 -17.94
CA THR A 306 14.25 -1.55 -19.31
C THR A 306 15.44 -1.35 -20.25
N VAL A 307 16.11 -0.21 -20.19
CA VAL A 307 17.34 0.05 -20.98
C VAL A 307 18.48 -0.89 -20.56
N ALA A 308 18.63 -1.19 -19.26
CA ALA A 308 19.62 -2.16 -18.80
C ALA A 308 19.32 -3.58 -19.31
N MET A 309 18.05 -3.98 -19.30
CA MET A 309 17.58 -5.28 -19.81
C MET A 309 17.88 -5.46 -21.29
N GLU A 310 17.65 -4.44 -22.13
CA GLU A 310 17.99 -4.48 -23.56
C GLU A 310 19.48 -4.80 -23.76
N ARG A 311 20.35 -4.09 -23.04
CA ARG A 311 21.81 -4.30 -23.11
C ARG A 311 22.26 -5.65 -22.57
N VAL A 312 21.58 -6.18 -21.56
CA VAL A 312 21.86 -7.55 -21.06
C VAL A 312 21.44 -8.59 -22.10
N THR A 313 20.34 -8.34 -22.82
CA THR A 313 19.88 -9.19 -23.93
C THR A 313 20.88 -9.19 -25.10
N GLU A 314 21.57 -8.07 -25.31
CA GLU A 314 22.68 -7.93 -26.27
C GLU A 314 24.00 -8.58 -25.79
N GLY A 315 24.02 -9.20 -24.60
CA GLY A 315 25.20 -9.88 -24.05
C GLY A 315 26.02 -9.06 -23.04
N GLY A 316 25.52 -7.90 -22.62
CA GLY A 316 26.13 -7.10 -21.57
C GLY A 316 26.03 -7.74 -20.17
N ASN A 317 27.05 -7.53 -19.34
CA ASN A 317 27.05 -7.96 -17.94
C ASN A 317 25.99 -7.22 -17.10
N LEU A 318 25.18 -7.97 -16.33
CA LEU A 318 24.04 -7.44 -15.57
C LEU A 318 24.48 -6.41 -14.53
N ALA A 319 25.47 -6.76 -13.70
CA ALA A 319 25.93 -5.87 -12.63
C ALA A 319 26.41 -4.52 -13.19
N THR A 320 27.11 -4.55 -14.32
CA THR A 320 27.62 -3.37 -15.00
C THR A 320 26.48 -2.49 -15.54
N GLN A 321 25.40 -3.07 -16.08
CA GLN A 321 24.27 -2.27 -16.53
C GLN A 321 23.49 -1.66 -15.37
N LEU A 322 23.29 -2.40 -14.27
CA LEU A 322 22.62 -1.86 -13.07
C LEU A 322 23.44 -0.76 -12.38
N GLU A 323 24.77 -0.87 -12.40
CA GLU A 323 25.67 0.19 -11.93
C GLU A 323 25.49 1.47 -12.76
N ARG A 324 25.44 1.35 -14.09
CA ARG A 324 25.23 2.48 -15.01
C ARG A 324 23.86 3.15 -14.83
N CYS A 325 22.85 2.42 -14.36
CA CYS A 325 21.54 3.00 -14.03
C CYS A 325 21.61 3.99 -12.85
N GLY A 326 22.57 3.82 -11.93
CA GLY A 326 22.81 4.75 -10.82
C GLY A 326 21.73 4.80 -9.71
N TYR A 327 20.67 4.00 -9.82
CA TYR A 327 19.57 3.97 -8.85
C TYR A 327 19.68 2.85 -7.81
N PHE A 328 20.54 1.86 -8.05
CA PHE A 328 20.71 0.70 -7.18
C PHE A 328 21.83 0.92 -6.15
N PRO A 329 21.65 0.48 -4.89
CA PRO A 329 22.68 0.58 -3.87
C PRO A 329 23.97 -0.17 -4.26
N PRO A 330 25.17 0.38 -3.99
CA PRO A 330 26.43 -0.23 -4.42
C PRO A 330 26.63 -1.67 -3.92
N MET A 331 26.20 -1.96 -2.69
CA MET A 331 26.34 -3.31 -2.12
C MET A 331 25.49 -4.34 -2.87
N MET A 332 24.28 -3.98 -3.30
CA MET A 332 23.43 -4.84 -4.12
C MET A 332 24.09 -5.13 -5.47
N VAL A 333 24.61 -4.10 -6.14
CA VAL A 333 25.34 -4.25 -7.41
C VAL A 333 26.55 -5.16 -7.24
N GLN A 334 27.29 -5.05 -6.13
CA GLN A 334 28.45 -5.88 -5.85
C GLN A 334 28.07 -7.35 -5.62
N MET A 335 26.97 -7.62 -4.92
CA MET A 335 26.46 -8.99 -4.74
C MET A 335 26.06 -9.61 -6.09
N ILE A 336 25.36 -8.84 -6.94
CA ILE A 336 25.01 -9.28 -8.29
C ILE A 336 26.26 -9.55 -9.12
N ARG A 337 27.28 -8.68 -9.06
CA ARG A 337 28.55 -8.87 -9.75
C ARG A 337 29.23 -10.17 -9.33
N SER A 338 29.27 -10.42 -8.02
CA SER A 338 29.87 -11.64 -7.47
C SER A 338 29.09 -12.89 -7.89
N GLY A 339 27.75 -12.84 -7.86
CA GLY A 339 26.90 -13.96 -8.24
C GLY A 339 26.95 -14.27 -9.73
N GLU A 340 27.03 -13.24 -10.57
CA GLU A 340 27.22 -13.39 -12.02
C GLU A 340 28.58 -14.01 -12.36
N ALA A 341 29.64 -13.59 -11.67
CA ALA A 341 30.99 -14.14 -11.87
C ALA A 341 31.14 -15.58 -11.35
N SER A 342 30.45 -15.94 -10.27
CA SER A 342 30.52 -17.28 -9.67
C SER A 342 29.45 -18.25 -10.16
N GLY A 343 28.50 -17.78 -10.99
CA GLY A 343 27.33 -18.56 -11.40
C GLY A 343 26.29 -18.80 -10.30
N GLU A 344 26.41 -18.16 -9.13
CA GLU A 344 25.46 -18.25 -8.00
C GLU A 344 24.55 -17.00 -7.92
N LEU A 345 24.04 -16.54 -9.07
CA LEU A 345 23.26 -15.31 -9.15
C LEU A 345 21.97 -15.39 -8.33
N ASP A 346 21.28 -16.51 -8.36
CA ASP A 346 20.07 -16.80 -7.58
C ASP A 346 20.28 -16.59 -6.07
N ARG A 347 21.35 -17.17 -5.52
CA ARG A 347 21.72 -17.08 -4.11
C ARG A 347 22.16 -15.68 -3.71
N MET A 348 22.89 -14.99 -4.58
CA MET A 348 23.31 -13.61 -4.30
C MET A 348 22.15 -12.62 -4.41
N LEU A 349 21.20 -12.83 -5.31
CA LEU A 349 19.97 -12.05 -5.40
C LEU A 349 19.11 -12.20 -4.14
N ASP A 350 19.00 -13.41 -3.59
CA ASP A 350 18.27 -13.68 -2.34
C ASP A 350 18.90 -12.97 -1.11
N ARG A 351 20.24 -12.96 -1.05
CA ARG A 351 20.96 -12.19 -0.03
C ARG A 351 20.77 -10.70 -0.22
N ALA A 352 20.85 -10.22 -1.46
CA ALA A 352 20.66 -8.81 -1.79
C ALA A 352 19.24 -8.34 -1.45
N SER A 353 18.22 -9.14 -1.77
CA SER A 353 16.82 -8.83 -1.44
C SER A 353 16.61 -8.75 0.06
N THR A 354 17.06 -9.77 0.80
CA THR A 354 16.94 -9.82 2.27
C THR A 354 17.67 -8.66 2.93
N MET A 355 18.87 -8.32 2.46
CA MET A 355 19.63 -7.19 2.97
C MET A 355 18.90 -5.87 2.69
N GLN A 356 18.40 -5.68 1.47
CA GLN A 356 17.74 -4.45 1.08
C GLN A 356 16.41 -4.24 1.79
N ASP A 357 15.61 -5.31 1.97
CA ASP A 357 14.37 -5.27 2.76
C ASP A 357 14.65 -4.89 4.22
N ARG A 358 15.72 -5.42 4.82
CA ARG A 358 16.16 -5.03 6.17
C ARG A 358 16.60 -3.58 6.24
N GLU A 359 17.40 -3.12 5.27
CA GLU A 359 17.87 -1.73 5.25
C GLU A 359 16.70 -0.74 5.10
N VAL A 360 15.76 -1.02 4.20
CA VAL A 360 14.54 -0.22 4.03
C VAL A 360 13.70 -0.22 5.30
N THR A 361 13.48 -1.38 5.91
CA THR A 361 12.67 -1.50 7.13
C THR A 361 13.31 -0.73 8.28
N THR A 362 14.62 -0.85 8.46
CA THR A 362 15.38 -0.11 9.48
C THR A 362 15.29 1.39 9.23
N PHE A 363 15.53 1.84 8.00
CA PHE A 363 15.46 3.25 7.64
C PHE A 363 14.08 3.86 7.90
N ILE A 364 13.00 3.17 7.50
CA ILE A 364 11.62 3.57 7.81
C ILE A 364 11.41 3.63 9.32
N SER A 365 11.89 2.64 10.08
CA SER A 365 11.73 2.59 11.53
C SER A 365 12.45 3.76 12.21
N THR A 366 13.66 4.12 11.76
CA THR A 366 14.41 5.27 12.24
C THR A 366 13.70 6.58 11.93
N LEU A 367 13.17 6.75 10.71
CA LEU A 367 12.40 7.95 10.35
C LEU A 367 11.17 8.13 11.23
N LEU A 368 10.45 7.03 11.51
CA LEU A 368 9.27 7.05 12.37
C LEU A 368 9.64 7.35 13.84
N ALA A 369 10.75 6.80 14.34
CA ALA A 369 11.22 7.09 15.69
C ALA A 369 11.68 8.56 15.87
N LEU A 370 12.25 9.18 14.83
CA LEU A 370 12.64 10.60 14.85
C LEU A 370 11.45 11.56 14.77
N LEU A 371 10.31 11.09 14.26
CA LEU A 371 9.10 11.90 14.11
C LEU A 371 8.56 12.33 15.49
N GLU A 372 8.64 11.46 16.50
CA GLU A 372 8.19 11.73 17.87
C GLU A 372 8.91 12.94 18.55
N PRO A 373 10.24 12.96 18.72
CA PRO A 373 10.93 14.08 19.34
C PRO A 373 10.78 15.37 18.53
N LEU A 374 10.75 15.28 17.19
CA LEU A 374 10.52 16.43 16.33
C LEU A 374 9.14 17.05 16.58
N MET A 375 8.10 16.22 16.71
CA MET A 375 6.74 16.67 17.01
C MET A 375 6.64 17.31 18.39
N LEU A 376 7.31 16.75 19.40
CA LEU A 376 7.33 17.32 20.75
C LEU A 376 8.02 18.68 20.77
N ILE A 377 9.17 18.82 20.11
CA ILE A 377 9.87 20.11 19.99
C ILE A 377 9.00 21.13 19.24
N PHE A 378 8.39 20.73 18.14
CA PHE A 378 7.51 21.60 17.35
C PHE A 378 6.29 22.05 18.16
N MET A 379 5.65 21.13 18.89
CA MET A 379 4.56 21.43 19.82
C MET A 379 4.99 22.40 20.91
N ALA A 380 6.11 22.11 21.59
CA ALA A 380 6.61 22.94 22.67
C ALA A 380 6.91 24.35 22.17
N ALA A 381 7.49 24.49 20.98
CA ALA A 381 7.74 25.78 20.35
C ALA A 381 6.44 26.56 20.10
N ILE A 382 5.40 25.91 19.54
CA ILE A 382 4.11 26.56 19.32
C ILE A 382 3.48 27.01 20.63
N VAL A 383 3.41 26.12 21.63
CA VAL A 383 2.82 26.43 22.93
C VAL A 383 3.58 27.54 23.63
N LEU A 384 4.92 27.52 23.60
CA LEU A 384 5.76 28.57 24.16
C LEU A 384 5.47 29.94 23.53
N VAL A 385 5.36 30.02 22.20
CA VAL A 385 5.02 31.25 21.49
C VAL A 385 3.66 31.78 21.95
N ILE A 386 2.66 30.90 22.13
CA ILE A 386 1.34 31.28 22.63
C ILE A 386 1.42 31.82 24.06
N VAL A 387 2.13 31.12 24.95
CA VAL A 387 2.28 31.52 26.36
C VAL A 387 2.97 32.87 26.46
N ILE A 388 4.06 33.09 25.71
CA ILE A 388 4.76 34.38 25.67
C ILE A 388 3.83 35.47 25.13
N ALA A 389 3.10 35.21 24.05
CA ALA A 389 2.13 36.17 23.52
C ALA A 389 1.08 36.56 24.57
N VAL A 390 0.63 35.60 25.38
CA VAL A 390 -0.36 35.87 26.43
C VAL A 390 0.24 36.60 27.63
N MET A 391 1.45 36.22 28.09
CA MET A 391 2.04 36.77 29.31
C MET A 391 2.73 38.13 29.12
N LEU A 392 3.31 38.40 27.95
CA LEU A 392 4.08 39.62 27.73
C LEU A 392 3.27 40.92 27.95
N PRO A 393 1.99 41.01 27.52
CA PRO A 393 1.12 42.12 27.89
C PRO A 393 0.90 42.28 29.42
N ILE A 394 0.77 41.17 30.15
CA ILE A 394 0.56 41.17 31.61
C ILE A 394 1.79 41.72 32.33
N ILE A 395 2.99 41.32 31.90
CA ILE A 395 4.26 41.77 32.50
C ILE A 395 4.48 43.26 32.25
N ASN A 396 4.19 43.76 31.04
CA ASN A 396 4.35 45.18 30.72
C ASN A 396 3.47 46.07 31.60
N MET A 397 2.25 45.62 31.93
CA MET A 397 1.35 46.35 32.83
C MET A 397 1.90 46.43 34.26
N ASN A 398 2.51 45.35 34.77
CA ASN A 398 3.06 45.31 36.14
C ASN A 398 4.34 46.15 36.31
N ASN A 399 5.08 46.40 35.23
CA ASN A 399 6.28 47.26 35.26
C ASN A 399 5.95 48.76 35.08
N MET A 400 4.68 49.12 34.86
CA MET A 400 4.21 50.50 34.70
C MET A 400 3.40 51.02 35.91
N ILE A 401 3.31 50.23 36.98
CA ILE A 401 2.85 50.63 38.32
C ILE A 401 4.10 50.78 39.19
#